data_AF-A0A7V6HAW2-F1
#
_entry.id   AF-A0A7V6HAW2-F1
#
_cell.length_a   1.000
_cell.length_b   1.000
_cell.length_c   1.000
_cell.angle_alpha   90.00
_cell.angle_beta   90.00
_cell.angle_gamma   90.00
#
_symmetry.space_group_name_H-M   'P 1'
#
loop_
_entity.id
_entity.type
_entity.pdbx_description
1 polymer ?
#
loop_
_entity_poly.entity_id
_entity_poly.type
_entity_poly.pdbx_seq_one_letter_code
_entity_poly.pdbx_strand_id
1 'polypeptide(L)'
;MAKKNSKRINPFIRILVSAVLLFAVYQSISTISLALWGNIARGTVDTYSSRYDSRGADANRSRTIFKSYTFSSAGRTYRGYVTYLSDEAWPRLEEGETRSELIRYFAFLPYINKPAELTDFDQMGAFGLIYHISAPVLAFMLLLVVNGWLTIGKQKRQKKAETVPKSDSNWSRRDTYFAETGEDRDLSTRSDNTMYCRQCGQKIGNDSAFCTACGFRIEQDDISGCPSCGAEIPDGADFCIRCGADLGTMPTVAKQEKRPEPAVPHRQDNTANLVGFSQRYRSPEILAAGEKNRKSSIGCMWVLVFVPLLGFPLAGLLMDDFPFGESLVIGVGISLIMLVVSLLRLKAAKKPLWEGTVLDKYSKERSEQRGHSESNGRTYTEYTTVIRTDSGKKKTIVERDSMRHMHDYLKVGDRVRFHPMFGTYEKYDKSKDRIIYCNVCSMLNKISNDRCDRCDNPLFK
;
A
#
# COMPACT_ATOMS: atom_id res chain seq x y z
N MET A 1 24.29 -3.48 -20.66
CA MET A 1 23.20 -3.97 -19.78
C MET A 1 23.53 -3.67 -18.33
N ALA A 2 22.78 -2.78 -17.67
CA ALA A 2 23.00 -2.45 -16.26
C ALA A 2 22.33 -3.50 -15.37
N LYS A 3 23.13 -4.33 -14.69
CA LYS A 3 22.66 -5.33 -13.71
C LYS A 3 21.89 -4.61 -12.60
N LYS A 4 20.56 -4.74 -12.60
CA LYS A 4 19.68 -4.17 -11.56
C LYS A 4 19.86 -4.98 -10.29
N ASN A 5 20.82 -4.59 -9.45
CA ASN A 5 20.99 -5.14 -8.11
C ASN A 5 19.74 -4.86 -7.27
N SER A 6 18.77 -5.79 -7.23
CA SER A 6 17.82 -5.81 -6.14
C SER A 6 18.58 -6.27 -4.90
N LYS A 7 18.87 -5.35 -3.98
CA LYS A 7 19.45 -5.69 -2.69
C LYS A 7 18.47 -6.62 -1.95
N ARG A 8 18.61 -7.94 -2.10
CA ARG A 8 18.01 -8.91 -1.19
C ARG A 8 18.75 -8.74 0.14
N ILE A 9 18.02 -8.59 1.23
CA ILE A 9 18.60 -8.52 2.57
C ILE A 9 19.43 -9.79 2.75
N ASN A 10 20.69 -9.64 3.17
CA ASN A 10 21.58 -10.78 3.41
C ASN A 10 20.86 -11.77 4.36
N PRO A 11 20.80 -13.08 4.04
CA PRO A 11 20.10 -14.06 4.87
C PRO A 11 20.57 -14.05 6.33
N PHE A 12 21.86 -13.81 6.58
CA PHE A 12 22.39 -13.65 7.93
C PHE A 12 21.79 -12.45 8.66
N ILE A 13 21.72 -11.29 7.99
CA ILE A 13 21.09 -10.08 8.54
C ILE A 13 19.60 -10.31 8.79
N ARG A 14 18.92 -11.02 7.88
CA ARG A 14 17.50 -11.35 8.04
C ARG A 14 17.25 -12.25 9.26
N ILE A 15 18.08 -13.26 9.47
CA ILE A 15 18.00 -14.15 10.64
C ILE A 15 18.27 -13.35 11.91
N LEU A 16 19.31 -12.52 11.93
CA LEU A 16 19.65 -11.68 13.08
C LEU A 16 18.52 -10.72 13.45
N VAL A 17 17.97 -10.01 12.46
CA VAL A 17 16.81 -9.10 12.68
C VAL A 17 15.61 -9.90 13.20
N SER A 18 15.33 -11.07 12.64
CA SER A 18 14.22 -11.91 13.09
C SER A 18 14.42 -12.39 14.53
N ALA A 19 15.65 -12.77 14.92
CA ALA A 19 15.98 -13.17 16.27
C ALA A 19 15.80 -12.03 17.28
N VAL A 20 16.23 -10.81 16.93
CA VAL A 20 16.01 -9.61 17.76
C VAL A 20 14.53 -9.31 17.93
N LEU A 21 13.73 -9.41 16.86
CA LEU A 21 12.28 -9.20 16.92
C LEU A 21 11.59 -10.27 17.78
N LEU A 22 11.96 -11.54 17.63
CA LEU A 22 11.43 -12.62 18.47
C LEU A 22 11.81 -12.44 19.93
N PHE A 23 13.03 -11.98 20.22
CA PHE A 23 13.45 -11.65 21.57
C PHE A 23 12.61 -10.50 22.15
N ALA A 24 12.32 -9.45 21.38
CA ALA A 24 11.44 -8.36 21.82
C ALA A 24 10.00 -8.85 22.10
N VAL A 25 9.45 -9.72 21.24
CA VAL A 25 8.15 -10.37 21.45
C VAL A 25 8.17 -11.18 22.75
N TYR A 26 9.19 -12.02 22.94
CA TYR A 26 9.38 -12.82 24.15
C TYR A 26 9.47 -11.94 25.40
N GLN A 27 10.23 -10.84 25.36
CA GLN A 27 10.38 -9.95 26.51
C GLN A 27 9.05 -9.33 26.94
N SER A 28 8.23 -8.88 25.99
CA SER A 28 6.94 -8.28 26.31
C SER A 28 5.89 -9.30 26.73
N ILE A 29 5.79 -10.44 26.04
CA ILE A 29 4.85 -11.50 26.41
C ILE A 29 5.22 -12.07 27.78
N SER A 30 6.50 -12.37 28.03
CA SER A 30 6.93 -12.87 29.34
C SER A 30 6.66 -11.88 30.47
N THR A 31 6.85 -10.57 30.27
CA THR A 31 6.50 -9.54 31.27
C THR A 31 5.00 -9.57 31.59
N ILE A 32 4.13 -9.48 30.56
CA ILE A 32 2.67 -9.46 30.77
C ILE A 32 2.19 -10.78 31.39
N SER A 33 2.70 -11.91 30.92
CA SER A 33 2.29 -13.21 31.44
C SER A 33 2.73 -13.40 32.89
N LEU A 34 3.94 -12.95 33.27
CA LEU A 34 4.40 -13.00 34.66
C LEU A 34 3.60 -12.06 35.57
N ALA A 35 3.18 -10.89 35.06
CA ALA A 35 2.32 -9.98 35.79
C ALA A 35 0.97 -10.64 36.16
N LEU A 36 0.37 -11.34 35.19
CA LEU A 36 -0.97 -11.92 35.33
C LEU A 36 -0.99 -13.28 36.06
N TRP A 37 0.00 -14.14 35.83
CA TRP A 37 -0.01 -15.54 36.29
C TRP A 37 1.27 -15.96 37.04
N GLY A 38 2.21 -15.03 37.26
CA GLY A 38 3.46 -15.32 37.95
C GLY A 38 3.26 -15.49 39.46
N ASN A 39 3.93 -16.50 40.02
CA ASN A 39 4.09 -16.65 41.46
C ASN A 39 5.20 -15.72 41.94
N ILE A 40 5.16 -15.34 43.22
CA ILE A 40 6.15 -14.47 43.84
C ILE A 40 7.04 -15.30 44.76
N ALA A 41 8.35 -15.09 44.68
CA ALA A 41 9.32 -15.58 45.65
C ALA A 41 10.25 -14.46 46.09
N ARG A 42 10.80 -14.57 47.30
CA ARG A 42 11.85 -13.67 47.75
C ARG A 42 13.17 -14.11 47.10
N GLY A 43 13.79 -13.20 46.37
CA GLY A 43 15.11 -13.37 45.79
C GLY A 43 16.13 -12.43 46.42
N THR A 44 17.38 -12.62 46.00
CA THR A 44 18.55 -11.92 46.48
C THR A 44 19.32 -11.37 45.29
N VAL A 45 19.46 -10.06 45.22
CA VAL A 45 20.27 -9.34 44.24
C VAL A 45 21.72 -9.40 44.67
N ASP A 46 22.55 -10.06 43.86
CA ASP A 46 23.98 -10.25 44.06
C ASP A 46 24.82 -9.25 43.26
N THR A 47 24.24 -8.58 42.25
CA THR A 47 24.94 -7.53 41.49
C THR A 47 23.97 -6.45 41.06
N TYR A 48 24.32 -5.20 41.36
CA TYR A 48 23.61 -4.00 40.90
C TYR A 48 24.62 -3.02 40.31
N SER A 49 24.42 -2.63 39.06
CA SER A 49 25.19 -1.53 38.46
C SER A 49 24.30 -0.69 37.55
N SER A 50 24.62 0.61 37.45
CA SER A 50 23.91 1.55 36.57
C SER A 50 24.91 2.23 35.64
N ARG A 51 24.51 2.48 34.39
CA ARG A 51 25.26 3.28 33.41
C ARG A 51 24.45 4.51 33.02
N TYR A 52 25.10 5.67 32.95
CA TYR A 52 24.52 6.89 32.40
C TYR A 52 24.49 6.86 30.87
N ASP A 53 23.33 7.17 30.28
CA ASP A 53 23.12 7.08 28.84
C ASP A 53 23.32 8.40 28.08
N SER A 54 23.42 9.56 28.75
CA SER A 54 23.62 10.88 28.12
C SER A 54 24.69 11.74 28.82
N ARG A 55 25.58 12.39 28.05
CA ARG A 55 26.62 13.32 28.54
C ARG A 55 26.18 14.80 28.60
N GLY A 56 25.00 15.14 28.09
CA GLY A 56 24.55 16.53 27.90
C GLY A 56 23.15 16.85 28.42
N ALA A 57 22.63 16.06 29.35
CA ALA A 57 21.31 16.29 29.97
C ALA A 57 21.45 16.40 31.50
N ASP A 58 20.58 17.20 32.11
CA ASP A 58 20.58 17.54 33.54
C ASP A 58 20.59 16.32 34.48
N ALA A 59 20.95 16.59 35.74
CA ALA A 59 21.26 15.63 36.81
C ALA A 59 20.18 14.57 37.13
N ASN A 60 19.00 14.65 36.51
CA ASN A 60 17.92 13.69 36.65
C ASN A 60 17.44 13.26 35.25
N ARG A 61 17.88 12.06 34.81
CA ARG A 61 17.02 10.94 34.33
C ARG A 61 17.57 10.12 33.15
N SER A 62 17.19 8.84 33.14
CA SER A 62 17.59 7.70 32.30
C SER A 62 18.98 7.11 32.57
N ARG A 63 19.00 5.99 33.29
CA ARG A 63 20.14 5.09 33.46
C ARG A 63 19.77 3.71 32.92
N THR A 64 20.72 3.05 32.27
CA THR A 64 20.62 1.61 32.03
C THR A 64 21.05 0.89 33.29
N ILE A 65 20.13 0.16 33.91
CA ILE A 65 20.35 -0.65 35.11
C ILE A 65 20.64 -2.08 34.70
N PHE A 66 21.63 -2.69 35.35
CA PHE A 66 21.98 -4.10 35.23
C PHE A 66 21.84 -4.76 36.61
N LYS A 67 20.92 -5.71 36.73
CA LYS A 67 20.68 -6.49 37.95
C LYS A 67 20.88 -7.98 37.69
N SER A 68 21.68 -8.63 38.52
CA SER A 68 21.70 -10.09 38.67
C SER A 68 21.02 -10.44 39.99
N TYR A 69 20.27 -11.54 40.00
CA TYR A 69 19.61 -12.02 41.21
C TYR A 69 19.50 -13.54 41.23
N THR A 70 19.31 -14.08 42.43
CA THR A 70 19.03 -15.49 42.66
C THR A 70 17.74 -15.64 43.47
N PHE A 71 16.98 -16.70 43.23
CA PHE A 71 15.82 -17.03 44.05
C PHE A 71 15.65 -18.55 44.11
N SER A 72 14.98 -19.05 45.14
CA SER A 72 14.75 -20.48 45.32
C SER A 72 13.28 -20.82 45.11
N SER A 73 13.02 -21.90 44.37
CA SER A 73 11.68 -22.46 44.18
C SER A 73 11.77 -23.98 44.12
N ALA A 74 10.87 -24.68 44.82
CA ALA A 74 10.84 -26.14 44.90
C ALA A 74 12.20 -26.78 45.25
N GLY A 75 12.96 -26.17 46.18
CA GLY A 75 14.26 -26.69 46.63
C GLY A 75 15.43 -26.49 45.66
N ARG A 76 15.24 -25.80 44.53
CA ARG A 76 16.31 -25.44 43.59
C ARG A 76 16.51 -23.92 43.53
N THR A 77 17.75 -23.50 43.33
CA THR A 77 18.10 -22.09 43.15
C THR A 77 18.20 -21.76 41.67
N TYR A 78 17.57 -20.66 41.28
CA TYR A 78 17.55 -20.13 39.93
C TYR A 78 18.24 -18.77 39.91
N ARG A 79 18.93 -18.47 38.80
CA ARG A 79 19.58 -17.19 38.57
C ARG A 79 18.87 -16.44 37.45
N GLY A 80 18.68 -15.14 37.65
CA GLY A 80 18.12 -14.24 36.66
C GLY A 80 19.04 -13.04 36.41
N TYR A 81 18.87 -12.42 35.26
CA TYR A 81 19.59 -11.22 34.85
C TYR A 81 18.66 -10.33 34.05
N VAL A 82 18.63 -9.04 34.39
CA VAL A 82 17.81 -8.05 33.68
C VAL A 82 18.59 -6.79 33.38
N THR A 83 18.28 -6.21 32.23
CA THR A 83 18.73 -4.87 31.82
C THR A 83 17.50 -4.04 31.47
N TYR A 84 17.36 -2.87 32.08
CA TYR A 84 16.24 -1.96 31.84
C TYR A 84 16.62 -0.50 32.07
N LEU A 85 15.85 0.40 31.47
CA LEU A 85 15.99 1.84 31.69
C LEU A 85 15.18 2.24 32.92
N SER A 86 15.80 2.93 33.86
CA SER A 86 15.14 3.46 35.05
C SER A 86 15.87 4.70 35.56
N ASP A 87 15.19 5.45 36.43
CA ASP A 87 15.77 6.55 37.19
C ASP A 87 16.33 6.06 38.54
N GLU A 88 16.19 4.77 38.84
CA GLU A 88 16.74 4.11 40.01
C GLU A 88 18.26 4.38 40.13
N ALA A 89 18.68 4.86 41.29
CA ALA A 89 20.05 5.33 41.53
C ALA A 89 20.60 4.80 42.85
N TRP A 90 20.56 3.49 43.04
CA TRP A 90 21.18 2.90 44.22
C TRP A 90 22.71 2.91 44.12
N PRO A 91 23.42 2.92 45.26
CA PRO A 91 24.85 2.61 45.27
C PRO A 91 25.10 1.21 44.68
N ARG A 92 26.26 1.04 44.03
CA ARG A 92 26.74 -0.26 43.58
C ARG A 92 26.92 -1.15 44.82
N LEU A 93 26.48 -2.40 44.73
CA LEU A 93 26.74 -3.39 45.78
C LEU A 93 28.24 -3.72 45.80
N GLU A 94 28.86 -3.64 46.98
CA GLU A 94 30.23 -4.12 47.18
C GLU A 94 30.28 -5.66 47.22
N GLU A 95 31.48 -6.23 47.12
CA GLU A 95 31.66 -7.68 47.04
C GLU A 95 31.13 -8.37 48.32
N GLY A 96 30.10 -9.20 48.18
CA GLY A 96 29.42 -9.88 49.28
C GLY A 96 28.19 -9.16 49.83
N GLU A 97 27.91 -7.92 49.42
CA GLU A 97 26.66 -7.25 49.75
C GLU A 97 25.50 -7.81 48.93
N THR A 98 24.35 -7.99 49.57
CA THR A 98 23.14 -8.48 48.90
C THR A 98 21.92 -7.66 49.29
N ARG A 99 20.93 -7.59 48.40
CA ARG A 99 19.63 -6.97 48.68
C ARG A 99 18.49 -7.93 48.39
N SER A 100 17.47 -7.93 49.24
CA SER A 100 16.27 -8.71 48.98
C SER A 100 15.37 -8.00 47.96
N GLU A 101 14.92 -8.72 46.95
CA GLU A 101 13.97 -8.24 45.95
C GLU A 101 12.90 -9.31 45.70
N LEU A 102 11.68 -8.91 45.39
CA LEU A 102 10.64 -9.86 45.03
C LEU A 102 10.82 -10.28 43.57
N ILE A 103 10.77 -11.56 43.29
CA ILE A 103 10.92 -12.12 41.95
C ILE A 103 9.60 -12.79 41.55
N ARG A 104 9.06 -12.40 40.39
CA ARG A 104 7.96 -13.11 39.74
C ARG A 104 8.48 -14.21 38.83
N TYR A 105 7.86 -15.38 38.89
CA TYR A 105 8.26 -16.55 38.11
C TYR A 105 7.09 -17.51 37.84
N PHE A 106 7.21 -18.37 36.84
CA PHE A 106 6.26 -19.47 36.64
C PHE A 106 6.69 -20.72 37.40
N ALA A 107 5.82 -21.29 38.24
CA ALA A 107 6.14 -22.49 39.01
C ALA A 107 6.46 -23.71 38.12
N PHE A 108 5.78 -23.83 36.97
CA PHE A 108 6.02 -24.90 36.00
C PHE A 108 7.28 -24.68 35.14
N LEU A 109 7.79 -23.45 35.05
CA LEU A 109 8.99 -23.12 34.30
C LEU A 109 9.74 -21.93 34.94
N PRO A 110 10.45 -22.14 36.06
CA PRO A 110 11.04 -21.04 36.85
C PRO A 110 12.14 -20.25 36.14
N TYR A 111 12.66 -20.75 35.01
CA TYR A 111 13.59 -20.02 34.14
C TYR A 111 12.97 -18.77 33.50
N ILE A 112 11.64 -18.71 33.38
CA ILE A 112 10.94 -17.47 33.04
C ILE A 112 10.66 -16.74 34.35
N ASN A 113 11.50 -15.77 34.66
CA ASN A 113 11.42 -14.97 35.87
C ASN A 113 11.90 -13.54 35.63
N LYS A 114 11.38 -12.60 36.41
CA LYS A 114 11.76 -11.18 36.42
C LYS A 114 11.56 -10.59 37.82
N PRO A 115 12.32 -9.55 38.22
CA PRO A 115 11.98 -8.76 39.40
C PRO A 115 10.53 -8.27 39.33
N ALA A 116 9.82 -8.34 40.46
CA ALA A 116 8.40 -8.07 40.52
C ALA A 116 8.06 -6.65 40.08
N GLU A 117 8.92 -5.68 40.41
CA GLU A 117 8.81 -4.27 39.98
C GLU A 117 8.73 -4.12 38.45
N LEU A 118 9.46 -4.94 37.68
CA LEU A 118 9.41 -4.91 36.21
C LEU A 118 8.18 -5.58 35.60
N THR A 119 7.38 -6.22 36.44
CA THR A 119 6.17 -6.97 36.06
C THR A 119 4.93 -6.43 36.76
N ASP A 120 5.05 -5.37 37.55
CA ASP A 120 3.95 -4.72 38.22
C ASP A 120 3.36 -3.62 37.33
N PHE A 121 2.07 -3.75 36.98
CA PHE A 121 1.42 -2.80 36.07
C PHE A 121 1.31 -1.41 36.69
N ASP A 122 1.18 -1.32 38.01
CA ASP A 122 1.07 -0.05 38.74
C ASP A 122 2.41 0.71 38.70
N GLN A 123 3.53 -0.03 38.72
CA GLN A 123 4.88 0.55 38.71
C GLN A 123 5.39 0.86 37.30
N MET A 124 4.99 0.07 36.30
CA MET A 124 5.37 0.31 34.89
C MET A 124 4.75 1.59 34.32
N GLY A 125 3.61 2.03 34.85
CA GLY A 125 2.84 3.15 34.34
C GLY A 125 2.24 2.91 32.94
N ALA A 126 1.37 3.83 32.51
CA ALA A 126 0.63 3.70 31.25
C ALA A 126 1.55 3.52 30.02
N PHE A 127 2.69 4.23 29.98
CA PHE A 127 3.65 4.10 28.88
C PHE A 127 4.34 2.73 28.83
N GLY A 128 4.73 2.16 29.96
CA GLY A 128 5.31 0.82 30.03
C GLY A 128 4.32 -0.27 29.61
N LEU A 129 3.06 -0.13 30.04
CA LEU A 129 1.98 -1.03 29.65
C LEU A 129 1.68 -0.95 28.14
N ILE A 130 1.53 0.26 27.59
CA ILE A 130 1.35 0.48 26.15
C ILE A 130 2.52 -0.13 25.36
N TYR A 131 3.76 0.06 25.83
CA TYR A 131 4.93 -0.54 25.18
C TYR A 131 4.83 -2.05 25.13
N HIS A 132 4.56 -2.73 26.25
CA HIS A 132 4.51 -4.19 26.27
C HIS A 132 3.31 -4.78 25.50
N ILE A 133 2.19 -4.04 25.37
CA ILE A 133 1.05 -4.47 24.54
C ILE A 133 1.34 -4.25 23.05
N SER A 134 1.90 -3.10 22.67
CA SER A 134 2.10 -2.71 21.26
C SER A 134 3.35 -3.33 20.62
N ALA A 135 4.43 -3.51 21.39
CA ALA A 135 5.70 -4.07 20.92
C ALA A 135 5.56 -5.46 20.26
N PRO A 136 4.86 -6.46 20.83
CA PRO A 136 4.72 -7.76 20.18
C PRO A 136 3.94 -7.69 18.87
N VAL A 137 2.92 -6.83 18.79
CA VAL A 137 2.12 -6.61 17.56
C VAL A 137 2.99 -5.99 16.47
N LEU A 138 3.74 -4.94 16.81
CA LEU A 138 4.64 -4.26 15.87
C LEU A 138 5.79 -5.17 15.44
N ALA A 139 6.42 -5.88 16.38
CA ALA A 139 7.51 -6.80 16.09
C ALA A 139 7.06 -7.97 15.22
N PHE A 140 5.86 -8.51 15.46
CA PHE A 140 5.25 -9.53 14.62
C PHE A 140 4.96 -9.00 13.20
N MET A 141 4.37 -7.81 13.06
CA MET A 141 4.21 -7.15 11.77
C MET A 141 5.55 -6.99 11.02
N LEU A 142 6.59 -6.51 11.70
CA LEU A 142 7.93 -6.37 11.12
C LEU A 142 8.52 -7.72 10.73
N LEU A 143 8.31 -8.78 11.53
CA LEU A 143 8.76 -10.13 11.22
C LEU A 143 8.10 -10.65 9.94
N LEU A 144 6.81 -10.37 9.73
CA LEU A 144 6.11 -10.70 8.48
C LEU A 144 6.67 -9.92 7.28
N VAL A 145 7.05 -8.65 7.46
CA VAL A 145 7.65 -7.82 6.40
C VAL A 145 9.06 -8.29 6.05
N VAL A 146 9.91 -8.50 7.06
CA VAL A 146 11.30 -8.97 6.91
C VAL A 146 11.34 -10.35 6.27
N ASN A 147 10.36 -11.19 6.57
CA ASN A 147 10.26 -12.53 6.00
C ASN A 147 9.52 -12.60 4.66
N GLY A 148 8.96 -11.50 4.18
CA GLY A 148 8.24 -11.43 2.91
C GLY A 148 6.86 -12.09 2.93
N TRP A 149 6.31 -12.36 4.11
CA TRP A 149 4.98 -12.94 4.30
C TRP A 149 3.88 -11.86 4.22
N LEU A 150 4.18 -10.61 4.60
CA LEU A 150 3.38 -9.44 4.24
C LEU A 150 4.00 -8.72 3.04
N THR A 151 3.37 -8.82 1.88
CA THR A 151 3.69 -7.95 0.74
C THR A 151 3.08 -6.56 0.97
N ILE A 152 3.77 -5.69 1.73
CA ILE A 152 3.46 -4.25 1.73
C ILE A 152 3.81 -3.72 0.34
N GLY A 153 2.79 -3.62 -0.52
CA GLY A 153 2.69 -2.66 -1.62
C GLY A 153 3.93 -2.45 -2.49
N LYS A 154 4.68 -3.50 -2.86
CA LYS A 154 5.59 -3.42 -3.99
C LYS A 154 4.81 -3.75 -5.26
N GLN A 155 4.18 -2.72 -5.84
CA GLN A 155 3.94 -2.70 -7.27
C GLN A 155 5.25 -3.04 -7.96
N LYS A 156 5.31 -4.24 -8.54
CA LYS A 156 6.44 -4.68 -9.36
C LYS A 156 6.54 -3.71 -10.54
N ARG A 157 7.43 -2.73 -10.46
CA ARG A 157 8.01 -2.05 -11.63
C ARG A 157 8.73 -3.10 -12.48
N GLN A 158 7.99 -3.75 -13.37
CA GLN A 158 8.56 -4.42 -14.53
C GLN A 158 9.08 -3.32 -15.46
N LYS A 159 10.39 -3.06 -15.38
CA LYS A 159 11.10 -2.43 -16.49
C LYS A 159 11.38 -3.56 -17.50
N LYS A 160 10.54 -3.72 -18.51
CA LYS A 160 11.00 -4.13 -19.84
C LYS A 160 11.42 -2.84 -20.52
N ALA A 161 12.72 -2.70 -20.76
CA ALA A 161 13.25 -1.71 -21.68
C ALA A 161 14.10 -2.49 -22.67
N GLU A 162 13.47 -2.84 -23.80
CA GLU A 162 14.19 -2.96 -25.06
C GLU A 162 14.65 -1.56 -25.46
N THR A 163 15.91 -1.47 -25.88
CA THR A 163 16.57 -0.24 -26.26
C THR A 163 16.55 -0.18 -27.78
N VAL A 164 15.80 0.77 -28.35
CA VAL A 164 16.00 1.31 -29.69
C VAL A 164 17.23 2.23 -29.65
N PRO A 165 18.12 2.25 -30.68
CA PRO A 165 19.44 2.86 -30.57
C PRO A 165 19.36 4.39 -30.49
N LYS A 166 20.31 4.99 -29.76
CA LYS A 166 20.62 6.42 -29.83
C LYS A 166 21.97 6.60 -30.50
N SER A 167 21.93 7.30 -31.65
CA SER A 167 23.09 7.95 -32.25
C SER A 167 23.59 9.08 -31.35
N ASP A 168 24.91 9.07 -31.15
CA ASP A 168 25.86 10.16 -30.96
C ASP A 168 25.44 11.42 -30.19
N SER A 169 26.02 11.58 -28.98
CA SER A 169 27.08 12.59 -28.78
C SER A 169 27.64 12.51 -27.35
N ASN A 170 28.84 11.92 -27.26
CA ASN A 170 30.03 12.44 -26.58
C ASN A 170 29.94 12.95 -25.11
N TRP A 171 30.50 12.18 -24.15
CA TRP A 171 31.57 12.65 -23.25
C TRP A 171 32.25 11.47 -22.51
N SER A 172 33.53 11.24 -22.83
CA SER A 172 34.69 10.78 -22.01
C SER A 172 34.43 10.07 -20.66
N ARG A 173 35.12 9.00 -20.21
CA ARG A 173 36.44 8.40 -20.54
C ARG A 173 36.78 7.38 -19.42
N ARG A 174 37.31 6.19 -19.79
CA ARG A 174 38.18 5.24 -19.03
C ARG A 174 37.61 4.52 -17.79
N ASP A 175 37.93 3.28 -17.41
CA ASP A 175 38.81 2.21 -17.92
C ASP A 175 38.43 0.86 -17.25
N THR A 176 38.54 -0.22 -18.03
CA THR A 176 39.04 -1.60 -17.73
C THR A 176 38.59 -2.42 -16.50
N TYR A 177 38.05 -3.65 -16.71
CA TYR A 177 38.77 -4.95 -16.64
C TYR A 177 37.82 -6.18 -16.74
N PHE A 178 38.38 -7.25 -17.31
CA PHE A 178 37.87 -8.56 -17.75
C PHE A 178 37.21 -9.47 -16.67
N ALA A 179 36.30 -10.38 -17.09
CA ALA A 179 36.46 -11.86 -17.01
C ALA A 179 35.13 -12.62 -17.25
N GLU A 180 35.26 -13.78 -17.89
CA GLU A 180 34.27 -14.60 -18.60
C GLU A 180 33.53 -15.65 -17.75
N THR A 181 32.76 -16.51 -18.45
CA THR A 181 32.06 -17.78 -18.08
C THR A 181 30.63 -17.60 -17.55
N GLY A 182 29.59 -18.35 -17.94
CA GLY A 182 29.42 -19.55 -18.77
C GLY A 182 28.12 -20.25 -18.30
N GLU A 183 27.33 -20.77 -19.25
CA GLU A 183 26.26 -21.80 -19.14
C GLU A 183 24.91 -21.57 -18.41
N ASP A 184 23.84 -21.52 -19.23
CA ASP A 184 22.67 -22.42 -19.29
C ASP A 184 22.16 -23.11 -18.02
N ARG A 185 20.88 -22.88 -17.69
CA ARG A 185 19.79 -23.83 -17.99
C ARG A 185 18.42 -23.35 -17.52
N ASP A 186 17.49 -23.73 -18.38
CA ASP A 186 16.04 -23.63 -18.42
C ASP A 186 15.32 -24.33 -17.25
N LEU A 187 14.13 -23.83 -16.90
CA LEU A 187 12.92 -24.62 -16.59
C LEU A 187 11.82 -23.73 -15.98
N SER A 188 10.88 -23.40 -16.86
CA SER A 188 9.57 -22.83 -16.61
C SER A 188 8.66 -23.72 -15.76
N THR A 189 7.92 -23.13 -14.82
CA THR A 189 6.59 -23.65 -14.43
C THR A 189 5.58 -22.51 -14.32
N ARG A 190 4.51 -22.68 -15.11
CA ARG A 190 3.38 -21.80 -15.44
C ARG A 190 2.65 -21.19 -14.22
N SER A 191 2.34 -19.89 -14.29
CA SER A 191 1.25 -19.28 -13.54
C SER A 191 0.13 -18.89 -14.51
N ASP A 192 -1.11 -19.26 -14.20
CA ASP A 192 -2.32 -18.89 -14.94
C ASP A 192 -2.40 -17.39 -15.22
N ASN A 193 -2.16 -17.01 -16.48
CA ASN A 193 -2.16 -15.61 -16.90
C ASN A 193 -3.48 -15.26 -17.58
N THR A 194 -4.53 -15.07 -16.79
CA THR A 194 -5.84 -14.63 -17.30
C THR A 194 -5.71 -13.32 -18.08
N MET A 195 -6.13 -13.30 -19.34
CA MET A 195 -6.04 -12.13 -20.23
C MET A 195 -7.41 -11.55 -20.58
N TYR A 196 -7.45 -10.28 -20.98
CA TYR A 196 -8.66 -9.58 -21.44
C TYR A 196 -8.48 -9.12 -22.89
N CYS A 197 -9.56 -9.13 -23.66
CA CYS A 197 -9.56 -8.73 -25.06
C CYS A 197 -9.15 -7.28 -25.22
N ARG A 198 -8.17 -7.00 -26.08
CA ARG A 198 -7.72 -5.62 -26.37
C ARG A 198 -8.78 -4.79 -27.08
N GLN A 199 -9.69 -5.45 -27.81
CA GLN A 199 -10.73 -4.78 -28.57
C GLN A 199 -12.00 -4.49 -27.75
N CYS A 200 -12.47 -5.45 -26.93
CA CYS A 200 -13.76 -5.30 -26.23
C CYS A 200 -13.67 -5.39 -24.70
N GLY A 201 -12.51 -5.76 -24.14
CA GLY A 201 -12.31 -5.88 -22.69
C GLY A 201 -12.92 -7.13 -22.03
N GLN A 202 -13.47 -8.07 -22.80
CA GLN A 202 -13.99 -9.33 -22.25
C GLN A 202 -12.86 -10.25 -21.79
N LYS A 203 -13.10 -11.01 -20.71
CA LYS A 203 -12.18 -12.04 -20.22
C LYS A 203 -11.99 -13.15 -21.27
N ILE A 204 -10.75 -13.51 -21.53
CA ILE A 204 -10.31 -14.53 -22.50
C ILE A 204 -9.62 -15.65 -21.72
N GLY A 205 -9.87 -16.90 -22.11
CA GLY A 205 -9.16 -18.07 -21.58
C GLY A 205 -7.77 -18.23 -22.23
N ASN A 206 -6.82 -18.84 -21.53
CA ASN A 206 -5.40 -18.86 -21.93
C ASN A 206 -5.14 -19.45 -23.33
N ASP A 207 -6.09 -20.19 -23.91
CA ASP A 207 -5.93 -20.92 -25.19
C ASP A 207 -6.95 -20.51 -26.27
N SER A 208 -7.61 -19.35 -26.14
CA SER A 208 -8.58 -18.90 -27.16
C SER A 208 -7.87 -18.19 -28.32
N ALA A 209 -7.97 -18.74 -29.54
CA ALA A 209 -7.46 -18.11 -30.77
C ALA A 209 -8.28 -16.87 -31.20
N PHE A 210 -9.50 -16.72 -30.69
CA PHE A 210 -10.39 -15.60 -30.95
C PHE A 210 -11.20 -15.24 -29.69
N CYS A 211 -11.53 -13.96 -29.53
CA CYS A 211 -12.43 -13.51 -28.49
C CYS A 211 -13.86 -13.96 -28.83
N THR A 212 -14.46 -14.77 -27.96
CA THR A 212 -15.82 -15.31 -28.13
C THR A 212 -16.93 -14.25 -28.19
N ALA A 213 -16.65 -13.01 -27.78
CA ALA A 213 -17.64 -11.95 -27.74
C ALA A 213 -17.57 -10.96 -28.89
N CYS A 214 -16.39 -10.73 -29.48
CA CYS A 214 -16.24 -9.74 -30.55
C CYS A 214 -15.55 -10.28 -31.80
N GLY A 215 -15.13 -11.56 -31.80
CA GLY A 215 -14.47 -12.20 -32.95
C GLY A 215 -13.03 -11.75 -33.20
N PHE A 216 -12.46 -10.90 -32.32
CA PHE A 216 -11.08 -10.42 -32.47
C PHE A 216 -10.08 -11.58 -32.33
N ARG A 217 -9.22 -11.78 -33.33
CA ARG A 217 -8.18 -12.81 -33.36
C ARG A 217 -7.07 -12.46 -32.38
N ILE A 218 -6.65 -13.43 -31.58
CA ILE A 218 -5.60 -13.30 -30.57
C ILE A 218 -4.38 -14.00 -31.18
N GLU A 219 -3.52 -13.22 -31.85
CA GLU A 219 -2.37 -13.76 -32.58
C GLU A 219 -1.37 -14.44 -31.64
N GLN A 220 -1.03 -15.69 -31.97
CA GLN A 220 0.23 -16.33 -31.60
C GLN A 220 1.10 -16.29 -32.87
N ASP A 221 2.20 -15.57 -32.79
CA ASP A 221 3.24 -15.56 -33.81
C ASP A 221 3.94 -16.93 -33.83
N ASP A 222 3.96 -17.54 -35.03
CA ASP A 222 4.85 -18.59 -35.56
C ASP A 222 4.06 -19.62 -36.40
N ILE A 223 3.93 -19.37 -37.71
CA ILE A 223 3.42 -20.35 -38.68
C ILE A 223 4.60 -20.89 -39.49
N SER A 224 5.05 -22.11 -39.15
CA SER A 224 5.93 -22.94 -39.99
C SER A 224 5.16 -24.18 -40.48
N GLY A 225 4.03 -23.99 -41.15
CA GLY A 225 3.21 -25.09 -41.66
C GLY A 225 2.26 -24.70 -42.79
N CYS A 226 1.86 -25.69 -43.60
CA CYS A 226 0.98 -25.53 -44.75
C CYS A 226 -0.39 -24.98 -44.33
N PRO A 227 -0.90 -23.90 -44.93
CA PRO A 227 -2.17 -23.30 -44.56
C PRO A 227 -3.39 -24.19 -44.86
N SER A 228 -3.24 -25.19 -45.74
CA SER A 228 -4.34 -26.11 -46.10
C SER A 228 -4.39 -27.38 -45.24
N CYS A 229 -3.26 -27.91 -44.78
CA CYS A 229 -3.23 -29.20 -44.07
C CYS A 229 -2.36 -29.23 -42.80
N GLY A 230 -1.65 -28.15 -42.47
CA GLY A 230 -0.82 -28.03 -41.28
C GLY A 230 0.49 -28.82 -41.31
N ALA A 231 0.85 -29.45 -42.43
CA ALA A 231 2.13 -30.15 -42.56
C ALA A 231 3.30 -29.17 -42.64
N GLU A 232 4.44 -29.51 -42.00
CA GLU A 232 5.68 -28.74 -42.13
C GLU A 232 6.09 -28.62 -43.59
N ILE A 233 6.50 -27.41 -43.98
CA ILE A 233 6.95 -27.10 -45.33
C ILE A 233 8.47 -26.98 -45.30
N PRO A 234 9.22 -27.80 -46.07
CA PRO A 234 10.66 -27.62 -46.21
C PRO A 234 10.98 -26.30 -46.92
N ASP A 235 12.05 -25.63 -46.50
CA ASP A 235 12.45 -24.32 -47.03
C ASP A 235 12.58 -24.33 -48.56
N GLY A 236 11.80 -23.46 -49.23
CA GLY A 236 11.83 -23.28 -50.68
C GLY A 236 10.89 -24.19 -51.50
N ALA A 237 9.92 -24.86 -50.89
CA ALA A 237 8.94 -25.67 -51.63
C ALA A 237 7.80 -24.84 -52.25
N ASP A 238 7.62 -24.94 -53.57
CA ASP A 238 6.52 -24.28 -54.31
C ASP A 238 5.16 -24.96 -54.10
N PHE A 239 5.13 -26.24 -53.67
CA PHE A 239 3.92 -26.99 -53.39
C PHE A 239 4.07 -27.83 -52.13
N CYS A 240 2.97 -28.03 -51.40
CA CYS A 240 2.95 -28.91 -50.24
C CYS A 240 3.06 -30.38 -50.67
N ILE A 241 4.11 -31.07 -50.21
CA ILE A 241 4.37 -32.49 -50.53
C ILE A 241 3.26 -33.44 -50.07
N ARG A 242 2.42 -33.03 -49.10
CA ARG A 242 1.40 -33.89 -48.49
C ARG A 242 0.03 -33.74 -49.14
N CYS A 243 -0.37 -32.51 -49.50
CA CYS A 243 -1.70 -32.25 -50.05
C CYS A 243 -1.70 -31.63 -51.45
N GLY A 244 -0.53 -31.30 -52.01
CA GLY A 244 -0.40 -30.70 -53.34
C GLY A 244 -0.80 -29.22 -53.41
N ALA A 245 -1.05 -28.55 -52.29
CA ALA A 245 -1.42 -27.13 -52.27
C ALA A 245 -0.26 -26.26 -52.76
N ASP A 246 -0.56 -25.34 -53.70
CA ASP A 246 0.37 -24.35 -54.24
C ASP A 246 0.72 -23.30 -53.16
N LEU A 247 2.02 -23.06 -52.96
CA LEU A 247 2.61 -22.15 -52.00
C LEU A 247 3.28 -20.95 -52.68
N GLY A 248 3.34 -20.94 -54.02
CA GLY A 248 4.12 -20.00 -54.82
C GLY A 248 3.26 -19.22 -55.81
N THR A 249 2.60 -18.15 -55.37
CA THR A 249 2.44 -16.90 -56.15
C THR A 249 1.85 -15.77 -55.31
N MET A 250 2.65 -14.73 -55.07
CA MET A 250 2.10 -13.37 -54.93
C MET A 250 1.83 -12.81 -56.32
N PRO A 251 0.67 -12.16 -56.58
CA PRO A 251 0.54 -11.26 -57.72
C PRO A 251 0.60 -9.80 -57.24
N THR A 252 1.62 -9.09 -57.73
CA THR A 252 1.63 -7.64 -57.90
C THR A 252 0.50 -7.16 -58.83
N VAL A 253 -0.24 -6.16 -58.36
CA VAL A 253 -1.05 -5.13 -59.04
C VAL A 253 -1.61 -5.44 -60.45
N ALA A 254 -2.94 -5.60 -60.54
CA ALA A 254 -3.74 -5.13 -61.68
C ALA A 254 -5.18 -4.74 -61.25
N LYS A 255 -5.43 -3.43 -61.28
CA LYS A 255 -6.69 -2.69 -61.51
C LYS A 255 -8.00 -3.52 -61.64
N GLN A 256 -8.89 -3.38 -60.66
CA GLN A 256 -10.34 -3.44 -60.91
C GLN A 256 -11.06 -2.30 -60.20
N GLU A 257 -11.79 -1.55 -61.00
CA GLU A 257 -12.63 -0.40 -60.69
C GLU A 257 -14.00 -0.91 -60.23
N LYS A 258 -14.50 -0.44 -59.07
CA LYS A 258 -15.88 -0.69 -58.64
C LYS A 258 -16.50 0.55 -57.96
N ARG A 259 -17.65 0.92 -58.51
CA ARG A 259 -18.61 2.00 -58.18
C ARG A 259 -19.14 1.90 -56.72
N PRO A 260 -19.61 3.01 -56.10
CA PRO A 260 -19.68 3.14 -54.64
C PRO A 260 -21.00 2.66 -54.03
N GLU A 261 -20.92 2.05 -52.85
CA GLU A 261 -22.05 1.78 -51.95
C GLU A 261 -21.56 1.79 -50.48
N PRO A 262 -22.44 2.01 -49.49
CA PRO A 262 -22.47 3.20 -48.65
C PRO A 262 -21.54 3.11 -47.43
N ALA A 263 -21.12 4.29 -46.97
CA ALA A 263 -20.22 4.50 -45.85
C ALA A 263 -20.71 3.85 -44.55
N VAL A 264 -20.07 2.74 -44.16
CA VAL A 264 -19.96 2.32 -42.76
C VAL A 264 -18.70 3.01 -42.21
N PRO A 265 -18.78 3.80 -41.13
CA PRO A 265 -17.60 4.46 -40.60
C PRO A 265 -16.67 3.41 -40.00
N HIS A 266 -15.57 3.11 -40.72
CA HIS A 266 -14.38 2.53 -40.12
C HIS A 266 -13.90 3.50 -39.02
N ARG A 267 -14.23 3.16 -37.77
CA ARG A 267 -13.74 3.88 -36.60
C ARG A 267 -12.25 3.61 -36.49
N GLN A 268 -11.46 4.63 -36.87
CA GLN A 268 -10.03 4.69 -36.65
C GLN A 268 -9.73 4.78 -35.15
N ASP A 269 -9.71 3.64 -34.45
CA ASP A 269 -9.04 3.55 -33.16
C ASP A 269 -7.55 3.35 -33.43
N ASN A 270 -6.80 4.45 -33.56
CA ASN A 270 -5.35 4.51 -33.29
C ASN A 270 -4.75 5.94 -33.28
N THR A 271 -5.58 6.94 -32.96
CA THR A 271 -5.08 8.12 -32.27
C THR A 271 -5.83 8.18 -30.94
N ALA A 272 -5.13 8.35 -29.82
CA ALA A 272 -5.79 8.64 -28.56
C ALA A 272 -6.55 9.95 -28.79
N ASN A 273 -7.85 9.86 -29.09
CA ASN A 273 -8.68 11.03 -29.28
C ASN A 273 -8.84 11.70 -27.91
N LEU A 274 -7.91 12.60 -27.58
CA LEU A 274 -7.84 13.29 -26.29
C LEU A 274 -8.99 14.30 -26.11
N VAL A 275 -9.85 14.46 -27.12
CA VAL A 275 -11.02 15.31 -27.09
C VAL A 275 -12.27 14.44 -27.00
N GLY A 276 -12.97 14.54 -25.89
CA GLY A 276 -14.17 13.76 -25.64
C GLY A 276 -14.20 13.20 -24.22
N PHE A 277 -15.40 12.78 -23.82
CA PHE A 277 -15.50 11.95 -22.63
C PHE A 277 -15.31 10.48 -22.99
N SER A 278 -14.47 9.83 -22.21
CA SER A 278 -14.12 8.43 -22.35
C SER A 278 -15.31 7.53 -22.05
N GLN A 279 -15.43 6.42 -22.78
CA GLN A 279 -16.39 5.34 -22.48
C GLN A 279 -15.80 4.29 -21.52
N ARG A 280 -14.54 4.45 -21.11
CA ARG A 280 -13.81 3.51 -20.24
C ARG A 280 -14.47 3.31 -18.87
N TYR A 281 -15.29 4.25 -18.41
CA TYR A 281 -16.04 4.09 -17.15
C TYR A 281 -17.02 2.90 -17.16
N ARG A 282 -17.43 2.42 -18.33
CA ARG A 282 -18.27 1.21 -18.50
C ARG A 282 -17.48 -0.08 -18.66
N SER A 283 -16.14 -0.01 -18.72
CA SER A 283 -15.32 -1.20 -18.90
C SER A 283 -15.44 -2.12 -17.68
N PRO A 284 -15.41 -3.45 -17.87
CA PRO A 284 -15.52 -4.41 -16.76
C PRO A 284 -14.38 -4.23 -15.74
N GLU A 285 -13.19 -3.83 -16.19
CA GLU A 285 -12.05 -3.55 -15.31
C GLU A 285 -12.30 -2.38 -14.36
N ILE A 286 -12.84 -1.25 -14.87
CA ILE A 286 -13.14 -0.08 -14.05
C ILE A 286 -14.31 -0.34 -13.09
N LEU A 287 -15.34 -1.08 -13.54
CA LEU A 287 -16.45 -1.48 -12.69
C LEU A 287 -15.97 -2.41 -11.56
N ALA A 288 -15.08 -3.36 -11.86
CA ALA A 288 -14.48 -4.24 -10.85
C ALA A 288 -13.63 -3.44 -9.84
N ALA A 289 -12.88 -2.44 -10.30
CA ALA A 289 -12.14 -1.54 -9.41
C ALA A 289 -13.08 -0.73 -8.50
N GLY A 290 -14.19 -0.23 -9.04
CA GLY A 290 -15.24 0.45 -8.27
C GLY A 290 -15.88 -0.46 -7.22
N GLU A 291 -16.21 -1.70 -7.57
CA GLU A 291 -16.77 -2.67 -6.62
C GLU A 291 -15.77 -3.04 -5.52
N LYS A 292 -14.50 -3.21 -5.86
CA LYS A 292 -13.42 -3.45 -4.89
C LYS A 292 -13.29 -2.28 -3.92
N ASN A 293 -13.27 -1.04 -4.42
CA ASN A 293 -13.22 0.16 -3.59
C ASN A 293 -14.44 0.24 -2.66
N ARG A 294 -15.63 -0.11 -3.16
CA ARG A 294 -16.86 -0.15 -2.34
C ARG A 294 -16.78 -1.21 -1.24
N LYS A 295 -16.32 -2.44 -1.53
CA LYS A 295 -16.13 -3.50 -0.53
C LYS A 295 -15.12 -3.06 0.54
N SER A 296 -14.00 -2.46 0.13
CA SER A 296 -13.01 -1.90 1.06
C SER A 296 -13.59 -0.78 1.93
N SER A 297 -14.42 0.09 1.36
CA SER A 297 -15.08 1.18 2.09
C SER A 297 -16.08 0.65 3.12
N ILE A 298 -16.84 -0.40 2.79
CA ILE A 298 -17.75 -1.07 3.74
C ILE A 298 -16.95 -1.75 4.87
N GLY A 299 -15.84 -2.41 4.55
CA GLY A 299 -14.95 -2.98 5.56
C GLY A 299 -14.40 -1.91 6.51
N CYS A 300 -13.89 -0.80 5.96
CA CYS A 300 -13.39 0.34 6.72
C CYS A 300 -14.48 0.97 7.60
N MET A 301 -15.72 1.08 7.09
CA MET A 301 -16.87 1.55 7.87
C MET A 301 -17.09 0.70 9.12
N TRP A 302 -17.08 -0.63 9.01
CA TRP A 302 -17.24 -1.50 10.17
C TRP A 302 -16.09 -1.36 11.17
N VAL A 303 -14.85 -1.19 10.70
CA VAL A 303 -13.71 -0.91 11.59
C VAL A 303 -13.92 0.42 12.33
N LEU A 304 -14.31 1.49 11.64
CA LEU A 304 -14.56 2.81 12.25
C LEU A 304 -15.74 2.82 13.23
N VAL A 305 -16.66 1.86 13.12
CA VAL A 305 -17.80 1.70 14.04
C VAL A 305 -17.42 0.83 15.23
N PHE A 306 -16.78 -0.32 15.01
CA PHE A 306 -16.49 -1.26 16.10
C PHE A 306 -15.29 -0.86 16.95
N VAL A 307 -14.27 -0.20 16.36
CA VAL A 307 -13.09 0.22 17.13
C VAL A 307 -13.45 1.19 18.25
N PRO A 308 -14.23 2.26 18.05
CA PRO A 308 -14.68 3.11 19.15
C PRO A 308 -15.66 2.38 20.08
N LEU A 309 -16.59 1.58 19.53
CA LEU A 309 -17.61 0.88 20.32
C LEU A 309 -17.03 -0.13 21.31
N LEU A 310 -15.91 -0.77 20.97
CA LEU A 310 -15.21 -1.69 21.87
C LEU A 310 -14.05 -1.04 22.62
N GLY A 311 -13.33 -0.14 21.94
CA GLY A 311 -12.12 0.49 22.47
C GLY A 311 -12.39 1.44 23.63
N PHE A 312 -13.44 2.27 23.54
CA PHE A 312 -13.74 3.21 24.64
C PHE A 312 -14.24 2.49 25.91
N PRO A 313 -15.19 1.53 25.85
CA PRO A 313 -15.55 0.76 27.05
C PRO A 313 -14.37 -0.01 27.66
N LEU A 314 -13.50 -0.59 26.82
CA LEU A 314 -12.29 -1.25 27.31
C LEU A 314 -11.33 -0.26 27.98
N ALA A 315 -11.18 0.95 27.42
CA ALA A 315 -10.38 2.01 28.04
C ALA A 315 -10.97 2.43 29.39
N GLY A 316 -12.29 2.60 29.50
CA GLY A 316 -12.94 2.96 30.77
C GLY A 316 -12.93 1.85 31.83
N LEU A 317 -12.64 0.60 31.45
CA LEU A 317 -12.39 -0.50 32.40
C LEU A 317 -10.93 -0.59 32.83
N LEU A 318 -10.00 -0.06 32.04
CA LEU A 318 -8.55 -0.18 32.24
C LEU A 318 -7.88 1.10 32.74
N MET A 319 -8.56 2.25 32.66
CA MET A 319 -8.02 3.56 33.04
C MET A 319 -8.80 4.13 34.21
N ASP A 320 -8.12 4.34 35.34
CA ASP A 320 -8.73 4.86 36.57
C ASP A 320 -9.25 6.29 36.44
N ASP A 321 -8.62 7.09 35.57
CA ASP A 321 -8.99 8.49 35.31
C ASP A 321 -10.14 8.64 34.30
N PHE A 322 -10.72 7.54 33.79
CA PHE A 322 -11.76 7.59 32.76
C PHE A 322 -12.99 6.76 33.11
N PRO A 323 -14.04 7.38 33.71
CA PRO A 323 -15.21 6.66 34.19
C PRO A 323 -15.88 5.83 33.10
N PHE A 324 -16.19 4.56 33.41
CA PHE A 324 -16.79 3.63 32.46
C PHE A 324 -18.06 4.18 31.79
N GLY A 325 -18.94 4.84 32.54
CA GLY A 325 -20.17 5.43 32.00
C GLY A 325 -19.92 6.48 30.91
N GLU A 326 -18.94 7.36 31.13
CA GLU A 326 -18.57 8.40 30.15
C GLU A 326 -17.91 7.78 28.91
N SER A 327 -17.02 6.80 29.13
CA SER A 327 -16.36 6.06 28.05
C SER A 327 -17.37 5.39 27.12
N LEU A 328 -18.42 4.79 27.68
CA LEU A 328 -19.48 4.13 26.93
C LEU A 328 -20.25 5.13 26.07
N VAL A 329 -20.65 6.28 26.65
CA VAL A 329 -21.39 7.33 25.93
C VAL A 329 -20.56 7.89 24.77
N ILE A 330 -19.27 8.17 25.00
CA ILE A 330 -18.35 8.67 23.97
C ILE A 330 -18.16 7.64 22.85
N GLY A 331 -17.92 6.37 23.20
CA GLY A 331 -17.76 5.29 22.23
C GLY A 331 -18.98 5.11 21.34
N VAL A 332 -20.19 5.11 21.92
CA VAL A 332 -21.45 5.02 21.17
C VAL A 332 -21.66 6.25 20.28
N GLY A 333 -21.44 7.46 20.81
CA GLY A 333 -21.62 8.71 20.08
C GLY A 333 -20.73 8.80 18.84
N ILE A 334 -19.43 8.54 18.98
CA ILE A 334 -18.48 8.57 17.85
C ILE A 334 -18.85 7.50 16.81
N SER A 335 -19.19 6.29 17.26
CA SER A 335 -19.56 5.18 16.38
C SER A 335 -20.79 5.51 15.53
N LEU A 336 -21.82 6.13 16.13
CA LEU A 336 -23.04 6.54 15.43
C LEU A 336 -22.75 7.60 14.37
N ILE A 337 -21.94 8.63 14.70
CA ILE A 337 -21.54 9.67 13.76
C ILE A 337 -20.78 9.06 12.59
N MET A 338 -19.80 8.20 12.86
CA MET A 338 -19.00 7.53 11.83
C MET A 338 -19.86 6.63 10.92
N LEU A 339 -20.83 5.93 11.49
CA LEU A 339 -21.81 5.14 10.74
C LEU A 339 -22.62 6.02 9.79
N VAL A 340 -23.22 7.11 10.31
CA VAL A 340 -24.04 8.03 9.51
C VAL A 340 -23.23 8.63 8.37
N VAL A 341 -22.03 9.16 8.66
CA VAL A 341 -21.15 9.74 7.63
C VAL A 341 -20.77 8.71 6.56
N SER A 342 -20.45 7.48 6.98
CA SER A 342 -20.09 6.41 6.05
C SER A 342 -21.26 5.99 5.16
N LEU A 343 -22.47 5.87 5.72
CA LEU A 343 -23.70 5.58 4.95
C LEU A 343 -24.02 6.70 3.96
N LEU A 344 -23.86 7.97 4.36
CA LEU A 344 -24.03 9.12 3.47
C LEU A 344 -23.02 9.09 2.31
N ARG A 345 -21.76 8.72 2.56
CA ARG A 345 -20.74 8.55 1.51
C ARG A 345 -21.11 7.41 0.55
N LEU A 346 -21.54 6.27 1.06
CA LEU A 346 -21.98 5.12 0.23
C LEU A 346 -23.21 5.49 -0.61
N LYS A 347 -24.16 6.25 -0.06
CA LYS A 347 -25.31 6.77 -0.81
C LYS A 347 -24.88 7.77 -1.88
N ALA A 348 -23.94 8.67 -1.57
CA ALA A 348 -23.42 9.64 -2.51
C ALA A 348 -22.71 8.99 -3.71
N ALA A 349 -21.99 7.89 -3.48
CA ALA A 349 -21.30 7.14 -4.54
C ALA A 349 -22.23 6.47 -5.55
N LYS A 350 -23.50 6.23 -5.19
CA LYS A 350 -24.54 5.65 -6.07
C LYS A 350 -25.30 6.69 -6.91
N LYS A 351 -25.02 7.99 -6.74
CA LYS A 351 -25.68 9.04 -7.52
C LYS A 351 -25.34 8.90 -9.00
N PRO A 352 -26.22 9.35 -9.92
CA PRO A 352 -25.90 9.38 -11.33
C PRO A 352 -24.75 10.34 -11.62
N LEU A 353 -24.00 10.02 -12.68
CA LEU A 353 -23.01 10.92 -13.25
C LEU A 353 -23.69 12.21 -13.74
N TRP A 354 -22.91 13.29 -13.80
CA TRP A 354 -23.38 14.57 -14.33
C TRP A 354 -22.23 15.30 -15.02
N GLU A 355 -22.60 16.16 -15.96
CA GLU A 355 -21.68 16.96 -16.77
C GLU A 355 -21.91 18.45 -16.51
N GLY A 356 -20.89 19.25 -16.82
CA GLY A 356 -20.96 20.70 -16.72
C GLY A 356 -19.73 21.40 -17.27
N THR A 357 -19.72 22.72 -17.15
CA THR A 357 -18.64 23.60 -17.62
C THR A 357 -18.11 24.43 -16.47
N VAL A 358 -16.78 24.58 -16.40
CA VAL A 358 -16.11 25.48 -15.46
C VAL A 358 -16.42 26.91 -15.85
N LEU A 359 -17.14 27.62 -14.99
CA LEU A 359 -17.53 29.02 -15.23
C LEU A 359 -16.50 30.01 -14.71
N ASP A 360 -15.95 29.71 -13.54
CA ASP A 360 -15.16 30.69 -12.81
C ASP A 360 -14.24 30.00 -11.80
N LYS A 361 -13.17 30.68 -11.43
CA LYS A 361 -12.15 30.24 -10.48
C LYS A 361 -11.65 31.43 -9.67
N TYR A 362 -11.60 31.27 -8.36
CA TYR A 362 -11.08 32.31 -7.48
C TYR A 362 -10.46 31.72 -6.23
N SER A 363 -9.60 32.49 -5.57
CA SER A 363 -9.01 32.15 -4.28
C SER A 363 -9.42 33.17 -3.22
N LYS A 364 -9.65 32.71 -2.00
CA LYS A 364 -9.95 33.57 -0.85
C LYS A 364 -9.17 33.11 0.37
N GLU A 365 -8.50 34.04 1.01
CA GLU A 365 -7.84 33.80 2.29
C GLU A 365 -8.87 33.78 3.43
N ARG A 366 -8.71 32.82 4.34
CA ARG A 366 -9.60 32.58 5.48
C ARG A 366 -8.76 32.44 6.74
N SER A 367 -9.23 33.04 7.83
CA SER A 367 -8.70 32.79 9.17
C SER A 367 -9.70 31.94 9.95
N GLU A 368 -9.21 30.89 10.60
CA GLU A 368 -9.98 30.08 11.56
C GLU A 368 -9.36 30.28 12.94
N GLN A 369 -10.16 30.79 13.87
CA GLN A 369 -9.78 30.95 15.27
C GLN A 369 -10.22 29.71 16.03
N ARG A 370 -9.24 28.91 16.50
CA ARG A 370 -9.52 27.75 17.34
C ARG A 370 -9.30 28.08 18.81
N GLY A 371 -10.39 28.09 19.57
CA GLY A 371 -10.37 28.22 21.02
C GLY A 371 -10.54 29.65 21.54
N HIS A 372 -10.57 29.76 22.88
CA HIS A 372 -10.87 30.99 23.61
C HIS A 372 -9.65 31.95 23.72
N SER A 373 -8.47 31.52 23.25
CA SER A 373 -7.23 32.30 23.27
C SER A 373 -6.94 32.94 21.91
N GLU A 374 -6.66 34.24 21.88
CA GLU A 374 -6.38 35.03 20.67
C GLU A 374 -5.19 34.54 19.82
N SER A 375 -4.27 33.72 20.36
CA SER A 375 -2.99 33.44 19.70
C SER A 375 -2.91 32.20 18.78
N ASN A 376 -4.02 31.49 18.56
CA ASN A 376 -4.00 30.23 17.78
C ASN A 376 -4.91 30.26 16.53
N GLY A 377 -4.96 31.42 15.86
CA GLY A 377 -5.60 31.56 14.56
C GLY A 377 -4.74 30.96 13.45
N ARG A 378 -5.30 30.04 12.64
CA ARG A 378 -4.64 29.56 11.42
C ARG A 378 -5.24 30.25 10.20
N THR A 379 -4.38 30.83 9.38
CA THR A 379 -4.76 31.39 8.08
C THR A 379 -4.51 30.34 6.99
N TYR A 380 -5.49 30.14 6.11
CA TYR A 380 -5.41 29.23 4.97
C TYR A 380 -6.07 29.85 3.74
N THR A 381 -5.63 29.45 2.55
CA THR A 381 -6.19 29.93 1.28
C THR A 381 -7.14 28.88 0.71
N GLU A 382 -8.40 29.26 0.49
CA GLU A 382 -9.41 28.44 -0.20
C GLU A 382 -9.39 28.75 -1.70
N TYR A 383 -9.11 27.75 -2.52
CA TYR A 383 -9.23 27.80 -3.97
C TYR A 383 -10.57 27.19 -4.38
N THR A 384 -11.40 27.96 -5.08
CA THR A 384 -12.73 27.53 -5.51
C THR A 384 -12.79 27.46 -7.04
N THR A 385 -13.21 26.30 -7.56
CA THR A 385 -13.57 26.12 -8.97
C THR A 385 -15.09 25.97 -9.07
N VAL A 386 -15.73 26.87 -9.81
CA VAL A 386 -17.18 26.91 -10.00
C VAL A 386 -17.56 26.20 -11.29
N ILE A 387 -18.45 25.23 -11.19
CA ILE A 387 -18.95 24.44 -12.31
C ILE A 387 -20.46 24.67 -12.44
N ARG A 388 -20.93 25.01 -13.62
CA ARG A 388 -22.37 24.96 -13.95
C ARG A 388 -22.65 23.65 -14.64
N THR A 389 -23.48 22.82 -14.01
CA THR A 389 -23.95 21.57 -14.59
C THR A 389 -24.82 21.85 -15.81
N ASP A 390 -24.94 20.87 -16.71
CA ASP A 390 -25.82 20.96 -17.88
C ASP A 390 -27.31 21.11 -17.48
N SER A 391 -27.67 20.71 -16.25
CA SER A 391 -28.98 20.97 -15.63
C SER A 391 -29.16 22.41 -15.10
N GLY A 392 -28.20 23.30 -15.31
CA GLY A 392 -28.19 24.68 -14.81
C GLY A 392 -27.76 24.85 -13.35
N LYS A 393 -27.67 23.76 -12.57
CA LYS A 393 -27.27 23.81 -11.15
C LYS A 393 -25.80 24.20 -11.00
N LYS A 394 -25.49 25.04 -10.00
CA LYS A 394 -24.12 25.40 -9.59
C LYS A 394 -23.53 24.31 -8.70
N LYS A 395 -22.29 23.92 -8.98
CA LYS A 395 -21.44 23.02 -8.19
C LYS A 395 -20.11 23.71 -7.94
N THR A 396 -19.46 23.42 -6.82
CA THR A 396 -18.17 23.99 -6.46
C THR A 396 -17.21 22.88 -6.03
N ILE A 397 -15.97 23.01 -6.46
CA ILE A 397 -14.83 22.28 -5.92
C ILE A 397 -14.10 23.28 -5.02
N VAL A 398 -13.96 22.95 -3.74
CA VAL A 398 -13.23 23.79 -2.77
C VAL A 398 -12.01 23.01 -2.30
N GLU A 399 -10.84 23.58 -2.53
CA GLU A 399 -9.54 23.02 -2.17
C GLU A 399 -8.79 24.02 -1.29
N ARG A 400 -7.87 23.53 -0.45
CA ARG A 400 -7.15 24.36 0.53
C ARG A 400 -5.66 24.28 0.34
N ASP A 401 -4.99 25.42 0.43
CA ASP A 401 -3.53 25.57 0.46
C ASP A 401 -2.82 24.82 -0.70
N SER A 402 -2.02 23.80 -0.37
CA SER A 402 -1.29 22.99 -1.32
C SER A 402 -2.15 21.93 -2.03
N MET A 403 -3.37 21.65 -1.56
CA MET A 403 -4.26 20.61 -2.09
C MET A 403 -5.12 21.09 -3.26
N ARG A 404 -4.67 22.09 -4.03
CA ARG A 404 -5.39 22.78 -5.11
C ARG A 404 -5.28 22.13 -6.50
N HIS A 405 -5.19 20.81 -6.53
CA HIS A 405 -4.85 20.04 -7.71
C HIS A 405 -5.88 20.15 -8.85
N MET A 406 -7.18 20.20 -8.55
CA MET A 406 -8.22 20.41 -9.56
C MET A 406 -8.32 21.87 -9.98
N HIS A 407 -8.16 22.80 -9.03
CA HIS A 407 -8.08 24.21 -9.34
C HIS A 407 -6.93 24.51 -10.31
N ASP A 408 -5.75 23.91 -10.15
CA ASP A 408 -4.64 24.19 -11.08
C ASP A 408 -4.79 23.46 -12.42
N TYR A 409 -5.47 22.31 -12.44
CA TYR A 409 -5.64 21.48 -13.63
C TYR A 409 -6.77 21.97 -14.57
N LEU A 410 -7.89 22.43 -14.01
CA LEU A 410 -9.06 22.88 -14.77
C LEU A 410 -8.95 24.37 -15.12
N LYS A 411 -9.38 24.73 -16.33
CA LYS A 411 -9.45 26.11 -16.83
C LYS A 411 -10.89 26.53 -17.02
N VAL A 412 -11.15 27.84 -16.94
CA VAL A 412 -12.46 28.40 -17.27
C VAL A 412 -12.80 28.04 -18.72
N GLY A 413 -14.02 27.56 -18.95
CA GLY A 413 -14.49 27.04 -20.23
C GLY A 413 -14.31 25.52 -20.40
N ASP A 414 -13.53 24.84 -19.55
CA ASP A 414 -13.38 23.39 -19.65
C ASP A 414 -14.71 22.68 -19.34
N ARG A 415 -15.10 21.74 -20.21
CA ARG A 415 -16.18 20.78 -19.92
C ARG A 415 -15.65 19.65 -19.03
N VAL A 416 -16.45 19.25 -18.06
CA VAL A 416 -16.12 18.21 -17.07
C VAL A 416 -17.27 17.24 -16.86
N ARG A 417 -16.95 15.98 -16.58
CA ARG A 417 -17.89 14.94 -16.14
C ARG A 417 -17.48 14.47 -14.75
N PHE A 418 -18.42 14.49 -13.81
CA PHE A 418 -18.19 13.97 -12.47
C PHE A 418 -18.59 12.50 -12.38
N HIS A 419 -17.73 11.69 -11.75
CA HIS A 419 -17.93 10.26 -11.51
C HIS A 419 -18.17 9.99 -10.02
N PRO A 420 -19.43 9.95 -9.52
CA PRO A 420 -19.72 9.80 -8.09
C PRO A 420 -19.13 8.54 -7.46
N MET A 421 -19.04 7.45 -8.21
CA MET A 421 -18.46 6.18 -7.75
C MET A 421 -17.03 6.35 -7.23
N PHE A 422 -16.26 7.26 -7.82
CA PHE A 422 -14.87 7.52 -7.46
C PHE A 422 -14.65 8.89 -6.81
N GLY A 423 -15.63 9.80 -6.90
CA GLY A 423 -15.49 11.17 -6.43
C GLY A 423 -14.52 12.01 -7.26
N THR A 424 -14.31 11.67 -8.53
CA THR A 424 -13.33 12.32 -9.42
C THR A 424 -14.00 13.04 -10.58
N TYR A 425 -13.27 13.99 -11.16
CA TYR A 425 -13.66 14.75 -12.34
C TYR A 425 -12.86 14.28 -13.55
N GLU A 426 -13.55 14.07 -14.66
CA GLU A 426 -12.97 13.82 -15.97
C GLU A 426 -13.09 15.09 -16.82
N LYS A 427 -11.98 15.56 -17.38
CA LYS A 427 -11.94 16.71 -18.28
C LYS A 427 -12.29 16.27 -19.70
N TYR A 428 -13.03 17.07 -20.46
CA TYR A 428 -13.44 16.71 -21.83
C TYR A 428 -12.29 16.81 -22.83
N ASP A 429 -11.66 17.99 -22.95
CA ASP A 429 -10.54 18.22 -23.86
C ASP A 429 -9.22 18.13 -23.10
N LYS A 430 -8.44 17.10 -23.40
CA LYS A 430 -7.14 16.80 -22.79
C LYS A 430 -6.00 16.98 -23.81
N SER A 431 -6.30 17.48 -25.00
CA SER A 431 -5.34 17.57 -26.12
C SER A 431 -4.14 18.45 -25.82
N LYS A 432 -4.33 19.48 -24.98
CA LYS A 432 -3.30 20.44 -24.56
C LYS A 432 -2.66 20.09 -23.21
N ASP A 433 -3.11 19.01 -22.56
CA ASP A 433 -2.62 18.64 -21.24
C ASP A 433 -1.37 17.77 -21.34
N ARG A 434 -0.42 17.97 -20.43
CA ARG A 434 0.78 17.10 -20.28
C ARG A 434 0.58 16.01 -19.22
N ILE A 435 -0.46 16.17 -18.40
CA ILE A 435 -0.78 15.30 -17.27
C ILE A 435 -2.26 14.92 -17.31
N ILE A 436 -2.61 13.82 -16.66
CA ILE A 436 -3.99 13.37 -16.45
C ILE A 436 -4.11 12.71 -15.07
N TYR A 437 -5.18 13.01 -14.35
CA TYR A 437 -5.48 12.35 -13.08
C TYR A 437 -6.24 11.05 -13.31
N CYS A 438 -5.86 9.99 -12.62
CA CYS A 438 -6.58 8.72 -12.68
C CYS A 438 -7.93 8.84 -11.99
N ASN A 439 -9.02 8.60 -12.71
CA ASN A 439 -10.37 8.66 -12.14
C ASN A 439 -10.64 7.62 -11.05
N VAL A 440 -9.83 6.55 -10.94
CA VAL A 440 -10.02 5.49 -9.93
C VAL A 440 -9.27 5.77 -8.62
N CYS A 441 -8.05 6.32 -8.68
CA CYS A 441 -7.19 6.49 -7.50
C CYS A 441 -6.61 7.90 -7.32
N SER A 442 -7.01 8.86 -8.17
CA SER A 442 -6.58 10.26 -8.17
C SER A 442 -5.06 10.48 -8.33
N MET A 443 -4.30 9.45 -8.70
CA MET A 443 -2.88 9.59 -8.99
C MET A 443 -2.67 10.44 -10.25
N LEU A 444 -1.72 11.36 -10.22
CA LEU A 444 -1.27 12.12 -11.39
C LEU A 444 -0.42 11.21 -12.29
N ASN A 445 -0.72 11.22 -13.59
CA ASN A 445 -0.01 10.45 -14.61
C ASN A 445 0.39 11.37 -15.77
N LYS A 446 1.35 10.94 -16.59
CA LYS A 446 1.67 11.61 -17.85
C LYS A 446 0.54 11.37 -18.86
N ILE A 447 0.23 12.36 -19.69
CA ILE A 447 -0.81 12.22 -20.73
C ILE A 447 -0.49 11.11 -21.74
N SER A 448 0.78 10.76 -21.90
CA SER A 448 1.23 9.65 -22.76
C SER A 448 0.85 8.27 -22.22
N ASN A 449 0.63 8.11 -20.91
CA ASN A 449 0.37 6.79 -20.31
C ASN A 449 -1.05 6.34 -20.59
N ASP A 450 -1.28 5.11 -21.05
CA ASP A 450 -2.65 4.60 -21.26
C ASP A 450 -3.28 3.99 -20.00
N ARG A 451 -2.43 3.59 -19.05
CA ARG A 451 -2.78 3.02 -17.75
C ARG A 451 -2.15 3.82 -16.63
N CYS A 452 -2.75 3.78 -15.45
CA CYS A 452 -2.28 4.50 -14.28
C CYS A 452 -1.04 3.84 -13.66
N ASP A 453 0.00 4.62 -13.36
CA ASP A 453 1.25 4.14 -12.73
C ASP A 453 1.03 3.50 -11.35
N ARG A 454 -0.08 3.85 -10.67
CA ARG A 454 -0.44 3.31 -9.36
C ARG A 454 -1.41 2.15 -9.49
N CYS A 455 -2.65 2.37 -9.92
CA CYS A 455 -3.65 1.30 -9.87
C CYS A 455 -3.70 0.42 -11.13
N ASP A 456 -2.84 0.68 -12.12
CA ASP A 456 -2.79 0.01 -13.43
C ASP A 456 -4.10 0.07 -14.23
N ASN A 457 -5.14 0.77 -13.75
CA ASN A 457 -6.40 0.88 -14.47
C ASN A 457 -6.27 1.80 -15.69
N PRO A 458 -7.08 1.60 -16.75
CA PRO A 458 -7.12 2.48 -17.91
C PRO A 458 -7.39 3.93 -17.52
N LEU A 459 -6.57 4.85 -18.03
CA LEU A 459 -6.81 6.29 -17.89
C LEU A 459 -7.96 6.73 -18.80
N PHE A 460 -8.77 7.69 -18.38
CA PHE A 460 -9.93 8.11 -19.16
C PHE A 460 -9.48 9.07 -20.26
N LYS A 461 -8.95 8.50 -21.34
CA LYS A 461 -8.63 9.21 -22.57
C LYS A 461 -9.79 9.13 -23.54
#